data_AF-A0A0G0Y3M8-F1
#
_entry.id   AF-A0A0G0Y3M8-F1
#
_cell.length_a   1.000
_cell.length_b   1.000
_cell.length_c   1.000
_cell.angle_alpha   90.00
_cell.angle_beta   90.00
_cell.angle_gamma   90.00
#
_symmetry.space_group_name_H-M   'P 1'
#
loop_
_entity.id
_entity.type
_entity.pdbx_description
1 polymer ?
#
loop_
_entity_poly.entity_id
_entity_poly.type
_entity_poly.pdbx_seq_one_letter_code
_entity_poly.pdbx_strand_id
1 'polypeptide(L)'
;MYRISELIKLDRKLYHTQDLAILWKISNKNTLYTTVKRYVKKGILFQVYKGLYSTIPLPQLNPLELGKAIIHDYTYLTNESVLAQFGIINQISNSYTFVAKDLADLKERLNNITVAFDKSGKP
;
A
#
# COMPACT_ATOMS: atom_id res chain seq x y z
N MET A 1 -15.37 22.70 3.26
CA MET A 1 -13.99 22.60 2.72
C MET A 1 -13.67 21.11 2.52
N TYR A 2 -13.53 20.65 1.27
CA TYR A 2 -13.45 19.21 1.00
C TYR A 2 -12.03 18.68 1.27
N ARG A 3 -11.91 17.84 2.31
CA ARG A 3 -10.70 17.09 2.73
C ARG A 3 -10.05 16.25 1.62
N ILE A 4 -10.72 16.09 0.49
CA ILE A 4 -10.20 15.40 -0.71
C ILE A 4 -9.15 16.23 -1.44
N SER A 5 -9.22 17.57 -1.35
CA SER A 5 -8.29 18.48 -2.01
C SER A 5 -6.86 18.31 -1.49
N GLU A 6 -6.69 17.92 -0.22
CA GLU A 6 -5.39 17.63 0.39
C GLU A 6 -4.76 16.36 -0.20
N LEU A 7 -5.57 15.33 -0.47
CA LEU A 7 -5.11 14.09 -1.10
C LEU A 7 -4.66 14.34 -2.54
N ILE A 8 -5.40 15.17 -3.29
CA ILE A 8 -5.09 15.50 -4.69
C ILE A 8 -3.77 16.27 -4.80
N LYS A 9 -3.45 17.12 -3.82
CA LYS A 9 -2.21 17.91 -3.82
C LYS A 9 -0.94 17.09 -3.62
N LEU A 10 -1.02 15.90 -3.03
CA LEU A 10 0.16 15.16 -2.59
C LEU A 10 0.74 14.18 -3.61
N ASP A 11 0.12 14.00 -4.79
CA ASP A 11 0.45 12.99 -5.83
C ASP A 11 0.67 11.54 -5.33
N ARG A 12 0.48 11.31 -4.03
CA ARG A 12 0.58 10.02 -3.37
C ARG A 12 -0.75 9.30 -3.52
N LYS A 13 -0.68 8.01 -3.82
CA LYS A 13 -1.87 7.18 -4.05
C LYS A 13 -2.21 6.25 -2.89
N LEU A 14 -1.25 5.98 -2.00
CA LEU A 14 -1.40 5.06 -0.86
C LEU A 14 -1.25 5.80 0.46
N TYR A 15 -2.18 5.55 1.38
CA TYR A 15 -2.27 6.24 2.67
C TYR A 15 -2.57 5.26 3.79
N HIS A 16 -1.77 5.30 4.85
CA HIS A 16 -2.11 4.62 6.09
C HIS A 16 -3.17 5.40 6.87
N THR A 17 -3.88 4.72 7.76
CA THR A 17 -4.84 5.38 8.67
C THR A 17 -4.20 6.56 9.42
N GLN A 18 -2.94 6.44 9.82
CA GLN A 18 -2.22 7.50 10.51
C GLN A 18 -1.92 8.70 9.60
N ASP A 19 -1.55 8.45 8.34
CA ASP A 19 -1.38 9.51 7.33
C ASP A 19 -2.68 10.30 7.16
N LEU A 20 -3.81 9.59 7.03
CA LEU A 20 -5.14 10.21 6.90
C LEU A 20 -5.54 11.01 8.15
N ALA A 21 -5.17 10.54 9.34
CA ALA A 21 -5.40 11.24 10.60
C ALA A 21 -4.68 12.59 10.62
N ILE A 22 -3.40 12.60 10.21
CA ILE A 22 -2.55 13.79 10.16
C ILE A 22 -3.07 14.77 9.11
N LEU A 23 -3.33 14.29 7.89
CA LEU A 23 -3.80 15.13 6.78
C LEU A 23 -5.12 15.82 7.12
N TRP A 24 -6.08 15.08 7.63
CA TRP A 24 -7.40 15.63 7.96
C TRP A 24 -7.47 16.29 9.34
N LYS A 25 -6.36 16.34 10.08
CA LYS A 25 -6.26 16.86 11.44
C LYS A 25 -7.29 16.24 12.40
N ILE A 26 -7.49 14.93 12.30
CA ILE A 26 -8.43 14.17 13.14
C ILE A 26 -7.65 13.45 14.23
N SER A 27 -7.81 13.89 15.48
CA SER A 27 -7.24 13.22 16.66
C SER A 27 -8.13 12.06 17.17
N ASN A 28 -9.45 12.16 17.00
CA ASN A 28 -10.39 11.14 17.48
C ASN A 28 -10.47 9.94 16.53
N LYS A 29 -10.05 8.76 17.02
CA LYS A 29 -10.05 7.51 16.26
C LYS A 29 -11.44 7.11 15.74
N ASN A 30 -12.50 7.31 16.52
CA ASN A 30 -13.88 6.96 16.11
C ASN A 30 -14.36 7.82 14.93
N THR A 31 -14.03 9.11 14.97
CA THR A 31 -14.33 10.05 13.89
C THR A 31 -13.53 9.71 12.63
N LEU A 32 -12.27 9.31 12.79
CA LEU A 32 -11.42 8.88 11.68
C LEU A 32 -11.99 7.62 11.00
N TYR A 33 -12.28 6.57 11.76
CA TYR A 33 -12.84 5.33 11.22
C TYR A 33 -14.18 5.57 10.48
N THR A 34 -15.07 6.37 11.07
CA THR A 34 -16.34 6.72 10.44
C THR A 34 -16.13 7.51 9.15
N THR A 35 -15.16 8.43 9.14
CA THR A 35 -14.81 9.24 7.96
C THR A 35 -14.25 8.37 6.84
N VAL A 36 -13.29 7.49 7.15
CA VAL A 36 -12.71 6.54 6.20
C VAL A 36 -13.78 5.61 5.64
N LYS A 37 -14.60 5.01 6.50
CA LYS A 37 -15.72 4.12 6.08
C LYS A 37 -16.66 4.84 5.11
N ARG A 38 -16.97 6.12 5.37
CA ARG A 38 -17.79 6.94 4.47
C ARG A 38 -17.10 7.21 3.13
N TYR A 39 -15.79 7.44 3.11
CA TYR A 39 -15.05 7.64 1.86
C TYR A 39 -14.91 6.36 1.04
N VAL A 40 -14.73 5.22 1.70
CA VAL A 40 -14.74 3.91 1.03
C VAL A 40 -16.12 3.63 0.43
N LYS A 41 -17.20 3.86 1.19
CA LYS A 41 -18.57 3.71 0.68
C LYS A 41 -18.87 4.62 -0.52
N LYS A 42 -18.23 5.79 -0.60
CA LYS A 42 -18.37 6.74 -1.71
C LYS A 42 -17.48 6.41 -2.92
N GLY A 43 -16.63 5.39 -2.85
CA GLY A 43 -15.66 5.06 -3.91
C GLY A 43 -14.53 6.09 -4.07
N ILE A 44 -14.31 6.94 -3.06
CA ILE A 44 -13.22 7.92 -3.05
C ILE A 44 -11.92 7.28 -2.57
N LEU A 45 -12.03 6.34 -1.63
CA LEU A 45 -10.91 5.53 -1.16
C LEU A 45 -11.21 4.06 -1.44
N PHE A 46 -10.21 3.32 -1.86
CA PHE A 46 -10.25 1.88 -2.05
C PHE A 46 -9.46 1.24 -0.91
N GLN A 47 -10.09 0.34 -0.17
CA GLN A 47 -9.41 -0.38 0.89
C GLN A 47 -8.49 -1.45 0.28
N VAL A 48 -7.19 -1.39 0.62
CA VAL A 48 -6.22 -2.41 0.22
C VAL A 48 -6.20 -3.52 1.27
N TYR A 49 -5.94 -3.16 2.53
CA TYR A 49 -6.09 -4.02 3.70
C TYR A 49 -6.50 -3.18 4.91
N LYS A 50 -6.70 -3.81 6.07
CA LYS A 50 -7.05 -3.09 7.31
C LYS A 50 -5.97 -2.09 7.67
N GLY A 51 -6.24 -0.81 7.45
CA GLY A 51 -5.34 0.30 7.80
C GLY A 51 -4.52 0.87 6.64
N LEU A 52 -4.67 0.35 5.42
CA LEU A 52 -4.09 0.91 4.20
C LEU A 52 -5.17 1.16 3.15
N TYR A 53 -5.18 2.38 2.62
CA TYR A 53 -6.17 2.85 1.66
C TYR A 53 -5.50 3.46 0.44
N SER A 54 -6.17 3.36 -0.70
CA SER A 54 -5.73 3.90 -1.99
C SER A 54 -6.72 4.94 -2.52
N THR A 55 -6.25 5.93 -3.27
CA THR A 55 -7.10 6.87 -4.03
C THR A 55 -7.49 6.34 -5.41
N ILE A 56 -6.86 5.26 -5.86
CA ILE A 56 -7.16 4.58 -7.13
C ILE A 56 -7.44 3.08 -6.90
N PRO A 57 -8.16 2.41 -7.81
CA PRO A 57 -8.39 0.97 -7.73
C PRO A 57 -7.09 0.16 -7.67
N LEU A 58 -7.11 -0.98 -6.98
CA LEU A 58 -5.94 -1.86 -6.81
C LEU A 58 -5.21 -2.21 -8.13
N PRO A 59 -5.90 -2.58 -9.23
CA PRO A 59 -5.24 -2.95 -10.48
C PRO A 59 -4.45 -1.82 -11.14
N GLN A 60 -4.70 -0.57 -10.74
CA GLN A 60 -4.02 0.62 -11.28
C GLN A 60 -2.82 1.06 -10.42
N LEU A 61 -2.62 0.41 -9.26
CA LEU A 61 -1.48 0.71 -8.39
C LEU A 61 -0.20 0.11 -8.97
N ASN A 62 0.90 0.84 -8.80
CA ASN A 62 2.22 0.28 -9.06
C ASN A 62 2.53 -0.79 -7.99
N PRO A 63 2.77 -2.06 -8.37
CA PRO A 63 3.03 -3.14 -7.43
C PRO A 63 4.25 -2.89 -6.52
N LEU A 64 5.27 -2.17 -7.00
CA LEU A 64 6.47 -1.84 -6.21
C LEU A 64 6.14 -0.87 -5.08
N GLU A 65 5.37 0.17 -5.38
CA GLU A 65 4.93 1.16 -4.38
C GLU A 65 3.96 0.53 -3.39
N LEU A 66 3.11 -0.38 -3.86
CA LEU A 66 2.23 -1.17 -3.02
C LEU A 66 3.02 -2.07 -2.06
N GLY A 67 4.04 -2.77 -2.53
CA GLY A 67 4.92 -3.59 -1.70
C GLY A 67 5.60 -2.77 -0.60
N LYS A 68 6.18 -1.61 -0.94
CA LYS A 68 6.77 -0.69 0.04
C LYS A 68 5.75 -0.21 1.08
N ALA A 69 4.54 0.17 0.65
CA ALA A 69 3.49 0.63 1.55
C ALA A 69 2.95 -0.49 2.45
N ILE A 70 2.91 -1.73 1.98
CA ILE A 70 2.53 -2.88 2.81
C ILE A 70 3.57 -3.08 3.92
N ILE A 71 4.86 -3.01 3.61
CA ILE A 71 5.93 -3.17 4.59
C ILE A 71 5.89 -2.04 5.62
N HIS A 72 5.65 -0.79 5.20
CA HIS A 72 5.50 0.37 6.09
C HIS A 72 6.71 0.58 7.04
N ASP A 73 7.91 0.25 6.55
CA ASP A 73 9.19 0.49 7.21
C ASP A 73 10.30 0.60 6.13
N TYR A 74 11.54 0.87 6.55
CA TYR A 74 12.70 0.90 5.69
C TYR A 74 12.86 -0.43 4.94
N THR A 75 12.71 -0.35 3.62
CA THR A 75 12.78 -1.50 2.74
C THR A 75 13.37 -1.14 1.38
N TYR A 76 14.06 -2.09 0.77
CA TYR A 76 14.59 -1.97 -0.58
C TYR A 76 14.30 -3.25 -1.38
N LEU A 77 14.16 -3.07 -2.70
CA LEU A 77 14.00 -4.17 -3.64
C LEU A 77 15.34 -4.90 -3.80
N THR A 78 15.34 -6.23 -3.82
CA THR A 78 16.57 -7.04 -3.85
C THR A 78 16.44 -8.31 -4.69
N ASN A 79 17.50 -9.13 -4.70
CA ASN A 79 17.58 -10.50 -5.20
C ASN A 79 17.03 -10.66 -6.63
N GLU A 80 16.19 -11.66 -6.87
CA GLU A 80 15.68 -12.03 -8.19
C GLU A 80 14.96 -10.86 -8.87
N SER A 81 14.30 -10.00 -8.10
CA SER A 81 13.63 -8.82 -8.65
C SER A 81 14.61 -7.83 -9.27
N VAL A 82 15.72 -7.56 -8.58
CA VAL A 82 16.78 -6.67 -9.08
C VAL A 82 17.53 -7.34 -10.21
N LEU A 83 17.93 -8.61 -10.03
CA LEU A 83 18.64 -9.37 -11.07
C LEU A 83 17.83 -9.45 -12.36
N ALA A 84 16.51 -9.66 -12.28
CA ALA A 84 15.63 -9.69 -13.44
C ALA A 84 15.45 -8.29 -14.07
N GLN A 85 15.33 -7.22 -13.26
CA GLN A 85 15.25 -5.84 -13.77
C GLN A 85 16.51 -5.42 -14.54
N PHE A 86 17.68 -5.86 -14.08
CA PHE A 86 18.96 -5.58 -14.74
C PHE A 86 19.32 -6.58 -15.84
N GLY A 87 18.45 -7.55 -16.15
CA GLY A 87 18.68 -8.53 -17.21
C GLY A 87 19.79 -9.54 -16.92
N ILE A 88 20.18 -9.70 -15.64
CA ILE A 88 21.19 -10.68 -15.21
C ILE A 88 20.59 -12.11 -15.24
N ILE A 89 19.29 -12.23 -14.98
CA ILE A 89 18.55 -13.49 -15.07
C ILE A 89 17.33 -13.34 -15.99
N ASN A 90 16.97 -14.42 -16.70
CA ASN A 90 15.83 -14.48 -17.61
C ASN A 90 14.61 -15.20 -17.03
N GLN A 91 14.67 -15.62 -15.76
CA GLN A 91 13.57 -16.30 -15.10
C GLN A 91 12.40 -15.32 -14.88
N ILE A 92 11.19 -15.77 -15.19
CA ILE A 92 9.98 -14.99 -14.91
C ILE A 92 9.78 -14.98 -13.40
N SER A 93 10.20 -13.90 -12.76
CA SER A 93 9.84 -13.65 -11.37
C SER A 93 8.37 -13.23 -11.29
N ASN A 94 7.57 -14.00 -10.54
CA ASN A 94 6.15 -13.76 -10.28
C ASN A 94 5.90 -12.95 -9.00
N SER A 95 6.95 -12.45 -8.36
CA SER A 95 6.86 -11.72 -7.10
C SER A 95 7.97 -10.69 -6.98
N TYR A 96 7.70 -9.63 -6.21
CA TYR A 96 8.75 -8.69 -5.83
C TYR A 96 9.40 -9.11 -4.52
N THR A 97 10.73 -9.18 -4.51
CA THR A 97 11.54 -9.55 -3.34
C THR A 97 12.06 -8.29 -2.67
N PHE A 98 11.70 -8.12 -1.40
CA PHE A 98 12.13 -6.99 -0.57
C PHE A 98 12.92 -7.48 0.63
N VAL A 99 13.92 -6.70 1.05
CA VAL A 99 14.54 -6.83 2.37
C VAL A 99 14.04 -5.69 3.25
N ALA A 100 13.69 -6.01 4.49
CA ALA A 100 13.18 -5.08 5.48
C ALA A 100 13.82 -5.34 6.84
N LYS A 101 13.81 -4.33 7.71
CA LYS A 101 14.52 -4.33 8.99
C LYS A 101 13.97 -5.33 10.02
N ASP A 102 12.67 -5.56 10.04
CA ASP A 102 12.03 -6.47 11.01
C ASP A 102 10.96 -7.36 10.36
N LEU A 103 11.19 -8.67 10.38
CA LEU A 103 10.36 -9.69 9.74
C LEU A 103 9.21 -10.18 10.64
N ALA A 104 9.25 -9.89 11.95
CA ALA A 104 8.26 -10.40 12.90
C ALA A 104 6.89 -9.72 12.72
N ASP A 105 6.87 -8.39 12.59
CA ASP A 105 5.66 -7.59 12.33
C ASP A 105 5.08 -7.84 10.92
N LEU A 106 5.96 -8.13 9.97
CA LEU A 106 5.61 -8.42 8.58
C LEU A 106 4.84 -9.73 8.43
N LYS A 107 5.21 -10.78 9.18
CA LYS A 107 4.49 -12.08 9.14
C LYS A 107 3.05 -11.98 9.63
N GLU A 108 2.77 -11.17 10.65
CA GLU A 108 1.40 -10.96 11.14
C GLU A 108 0.53 -10.19 10.13
N ARG A 109 1.14 -9.22 9.43
CA ARG A 109 0.48 -8.43 8.39
C ARG A 109 0.29 -9.22 7.09
N LEU A 110 1.22 -10.11 6.75
CA LEU A 110 1.18 -11.02 5.60
C LEU A 110 0.34 -12.28 5.83
N ASN A 111 0.17 -12.78 7.06
CA ASN A 111 -0.74 -13.91 7.33
C ASN A 111 -2.21 -13.58 7.02
N ASN A 112 -2.57 -12.30 6.92
CA ASN A 112 -3.87 -11.82 6.45
C ASN A 112 -3.87 -11.42 4.96
N ILE A 113 -2.72 -11.53 4.30
CA ILE A 113 -2.42 -11.06 2.95
C ILE A 113 -1.43 -12.07 2.33
N THR A 114 -1.92 -13.27 1.96
CA THR A 114 -1.21 -14.09 0.99
C THR A 114 -1.22 -13.32 -0.31
N VAL A 115 -0.17 -12.56 -0.59
CA VAL A 115 -0.08 -11.88 -1.89
C VAL A 115 1.27 -12.16 -2.50
N ALA A 116 1.29 -13.24 -3.28
CA ALA A 116 2.09 -13.27 -4.48
C ALA A 116 1.49 -12.22 -5.42
N PHE A 117 2.12 -11.05 -5.53
CA PHE A 117 1.75 -10.10 -6.56
C PHE A 117 2.24 -10.66 -7.89
N ASP A 118 1.39 -11.44 -8.56
CA ASP A 118 1.57 -11.71 -9.98
C ASP A 118 1.69 -10.35 -10.69
N LYS A 119 2.58 -10.26 -11.69
CA LYS A 119 2.80 -9.06 -12.51
C LYS A 119 1.52 -8.57 -13.20
N SER A 120 0.45 -9.35 -13.17
CA SER A 120 -0.90 -9.04 -13.64
C SER A 120 -1.79 -8.29 -12.64
N GLY A 121 -1.38 -8.10 -11.37
CA GLY A 121 -2.15 -7.35 -10.37
C GLY A 121 -3.45 -8.01 -9.91
N LYS A 122 -3.59 -9.33 -10.05
CA LYS A 122 -4.68 -10.10 -9.42
C LYS A 122 -4.25 -10.64 -8.04
N PRO A 123 -5.19 -10.71 -7.07
CA PRO A 123 -4.93 -11.29 -5.76
C PRO A 123 -4.62 -12.79 -5.84
#